data_AF-A0A1I0RTL2-F1
#
_entry.id   AF-A0A1I0RTL2-F1
#
_cell.length_a   1.000
_cell.length_b   1.000
_cell.length_c   1.000
_cell.angle_alpha   90.00
_cell.angle_beta   90.00
_cell.angle_gamma   90.00
#
_symmetry.space_group_name_H-M   'P 1'
#
loop_
_entity.id
_entity.type
_entity.pdbx_description
1 polymer ?
#
loop_
_entity_poly.entity_id
_entity_poly.type
_entity_poly.pdbx_seq_one_letter_code
_entity_poly.pdbx_strand_id
1 'polypeptide(L)'
;MQQEEIIGRLVEGVSGFIQRERPQLIRQENVNVLLFYWQIGTNLLQLQMDGKPLIPLHDTYGPLFQQEQLENMMRLATIVSDRREVSQLAAMVGWSHIVPLLSLEDREARFFYAWLAALHNHTVTEMEAKMATGLFEKVTLAKGAELKKLVGLSAEKFSVTTYQQLKSTGPLRMRIFMSGITGNLFRNGAYLHFLSTTGSVDKDIVVWQIDNFRSQQHSAMNAFVNGLFWRIGKEYREIFSDDDPSILQAVADELVARHGSNFTAEHLGHSISFARQLTDTNQASQLMHLVSWWHIIPLLSLDSFAEQLFYARLAAVKGLTAAQLRESIAANEFEYLPEDNEYGLSKAADLTPASVSRKGNSTMEIVYVGQDGIRYNASVNPIFKDPLFLSLI
;
A
#
# COMPACT_ATOMS: atom_id res chain seq x y z
N MET A 1 -23.59 23.96 22.55
CA MET A 1 -24.42 22.75 22.44
C MET A 1 -24.60 22.27 21.00
N GLN A 2 -25.43 22.88 20.14
CA GLN A 2 -25.69 22.29 18.80
C GLN A 2 -24.44 22.27 17.88
N GLN A 3 -23.60 23.30 17.93
CA GLN A 3 -22.38 23.38 17.13
C GLN A 3 -21.28 22.43 17.63
N GLU A 4 -21.09 22.34 18.94
CA GLU A 4 -20.16 21.37 19.57
C GLU A 4 -20.57 19.92 19.26
N GLU A 5 -21.86 19.62 19.27
CA GLU A 5 -22.38 18.29 18.90
C GLU A 5 -22.08 17.95 17.44
N ILE A 6 -22.25 18.92 16.52
CA ILE A 6 -21.96 18.73 15.09
C ILE A 6 -20.46 18.55 14.84
N ILE A 7 -19.61 19.34 15.52
CA ILE A 7 -18.14 19.18 15.47
C ILE A 7 -17.75 17.80 15.97
N GLY A 8 -18.29 17.39 17.13
CA GLY A 8 -18.06 16.06 17.70
C GLY A 8 -18.42 14.94 16.73
N ARG A 9 -19.54 15.05 16.00
CA ARG A 9 -19.94 14.06 14.99
C ARG A 9 -18.94 13.90 13.86
N LEU A 10 -18.39 15.00 13.33
CA LEU A 10 -17.35 14.94 12.29
C LEU A 10 -16.08 14.28 12.86
N VAL A 11 -15.63 14.73 14.04
CA VAL A 11 -14.42 14.21 14.68
C VAL A 11 -14.54 12.72 14.97
N GLU A 12 -15.70 12.26 15.44
CA GLU A 12 -16.00 10.84 15.64
C GLU A 12 -16.04 10.06 14.31
N GLY A 13 -16.60 10.65 13.25
CA GLY A 13 -16.60 10.07 11.90
C GLY A 13 -15.18 9.81 11.39
N VAL A 14 -14.33 10.84 11.44
CA VAL A 14 -12.91 10.77 11.04
C VAL A 14 -12.15 9.78 11.92
N SER A 15 -12.32 9.86 13.25
CA SER A 15 -11.68 8.94 14.20
C SER A 15 -12.07 7.49 13.93
N GLY A 16 -13.35 7.23 13.70
CA GLY A 16 -13.87 5.91 13.38
C GLY A 16 -13.35 5.39 12.05
N PHE A 17 -13.15 6.25 11.05
CA PHE A 17 -12.50 5.88 9.80
C PHE A 17 -11.04 5.45 10.03
N ILE A 18 -10.23 6.27 10.70
CA ILE A 18 -8.82 5.96 11.00
C ILE A 18 -8.69 4.63 11.76
N GLN A 19 -9.51 4.43 12.80
CA GLN A 19 -9.50 3.22 13.61
C GLN A 19 -9.88 1.95 12.83
N ARG A 20 -10.76 2.05 11.82
CA ARG A 20 -11.14 0.91 10.97
C ARG A 20 -10.11 0.61 9.89
N GLU A 21 -9.52 1.65 9.31
CA GLU A 21 -8.66 1.51 8.13
C GLU A 21 -7.22 1.16 8.48
N ARG A 22 -6.64 1.74 9.55
CA ARG A 22 -5.25 1.48 9.95
C ARG A 22 -4.93 -0.01 10.15
N PRO A 23 -5.74 -0.80 10.89
CA PRO A 23 -5.47 -2.23 11.03
C PRO A 23 -5.62 -3.02 9.72
N GLN A 24 -6.46 -2.56 8.80
CA GLN A 24 -6.62 -3.19 7.49
C GLN A 24 -5.41 -2.91 6.60
N LEU A 25 -4.92 -1.67 6.58
CA LEU A 25 -3.70 -1.29 5.89
C LEU A 25 -2.51 -2.10 6.41
N ILE A 26 -2.29 -2.15 7.72
CA ILE A 26 -1.18 -2.91 8.33
C ILE A 26 -1.24 -4.40 7.93
N ARG A 27 -2.43 -5.02 7.99
CA ARG A 27 -2.60 -6.42 7.58
C ARG A 27 -2.31 -6.63 6.09
N GLN A 28 -2.80 -5.73 5.23
CA GLN A 28 -2.56 -5.80 3.80
C GLN A 28 -1.07 -5.66 3.49
N GLU A 29 -0.38 -4.75 4.19
CA GLU A 29 1.06 -4.55 4.00
C GLU A 29 1.90 -5.71 4.51
N ASN A 30 1.52 -6.32 5.63
CA ASN A 30 2.17 -7.55 6.09
C ASN A 30 2.09 -8.66 5.03
N VAL A 31 0.93 -8.81 4.37
CA VAL A 31 0.77 -9.75 3.26
C VAL A 31 1.65 -9.40 2.07
N ASN A 32 1.67 -8.14 1.66
CA ASN A 32 2.47 -7.68 0.53
C ASN A 32 3.96 -7.93 0.78
N VAL A 33 4.46 -7.52 1.95
CA VAL A 33 5.88 -7.66 2.34
C VAL A 33 6.28 -9.12 2.43
N LEU A 34 5.46 -9.98 3.05
CA LEU A 34 5.82 -11.39 3.22
C LEU A 34 5.85 -12.13 1.88
N LEU A 35 4.87 -11.90 1.00
CA LEU A 35 4.88 -12.47 -0.34
C LEU A 35 6.04 -11.96 -1.18
N PHE A 36 6.39 -10.68 -1.04
CA PHE A 36 7.54 -10.09 -1.70
C PHE A 36 8.85 -10.75 -1.25
N TYR A 37 9.09 -10.87 0.05
CA TYR A 37 10.26 -11.54 0.61
C TYR A 37 10.34 -13.02 0.24
N TRP A 38 9.21 -13.74 0.24
CA TRP A 38 9.16 -15.11 -0.26
C TRP A 38 9.55 -15.21 -1.75
N GLN A 39 9.06 -14.28 -2.58
CA GLN A 39 9.38 -14.26 -4.01
C GLN A 39 10.86 -13.94 -4.26
N ILE A 40 11.44 -13.00 -3.51
CA ILE A 40 12.87 -12.70 -3.55
C ILE A 40 13.66 -13.95 -3.17
N GLY A 41 13.31 -14.61 -2.07
CA GLY A 41 13.93 -15.87 -1.65
C GLY A 41 13.87 -16.97 -2.72
N THR A 42 12.72 -17.14 -3.37
CA THR A 42 12.52 -18.11 -4.46
C THR A 42 13.46 -17.82 -5.62
N ASN A 43 13.60 -16.55 -6.01
CA ASN A 43 14.48 -16.15 -7.11
C ASN A 43 15.96 -16.29 -6.74
N LEU A 44 16.35 -15.98 -5.50
CA LEU A 44 17.71 -16.19 -5.03
C LEU A 44 18.10 -17.67 -4.99
N LEU A 45 17.18 -18.56 -4.56
CA LEU A 45 17.38 -20.01 -4.64
C LEU A 45 17.59 -20.47 -6.08
N GLN A 46 16.79 -19.97 -7.02
CA GLN A 46 16.95 -20.30 -8.44
C GLN A 46 18.30 -19.82 -8.99
N LEU A 47 18.72 -18.60 -8.68
CA LEU A 47 20.04 -18.08 -9.07
C LEU A 47 21.18 -18.96 -8.53
N GLN A 48 21.07 -19.40 -7.27
CA GLN A 48 22.05 -20.30 -6.67
C GLN A 48 22.08 -21.67 -7.37
N MET A 49 20.91 -22.24 -7.72
CA MET A 49 20.82 -23.49 -8.48
C MET A 49 21.44 -23.36 -9.88
N ASP A 50 21.27 -22.20 -10.52
CA ASP A 50 21.83 -21.91 -11.84
C ASP A 50 23.33 -21.56 -11.78
N GLY A 51 23.96 -21.57 -10.60
CA GLY A 51 25.35 -21.20 -10.41
C GLY A 51 25.64 -19.71 -10.66
N LYS A 52 24.61 -18.86 -10.64
CA LYS A 52 24.73 -17.42 -10.86
C LYS A 52 25.14 -16.69 -9.56
N PRO A 53 25.94 -15.63 -9.66
CA PRO A 53 26.37 -14.89 -8.48
C PRO A 53 25.18 -14.18 -7.81
N LEU A 54 25.15 -14.22 -6.48
CA LEU A 54 24.21 -13.44 -5.68
C LEU A 54 24.63 -11.96 -5.70
N ILE A 55 23.66 -11.06 -5.75
CA ILE A 55 23.88 -9.61 -5.85
C ILE A 55 24.06 -9.01 -4.44
N PRO A 56 25.02 -8.09 -4.24
CA PRO A 56 25.08 -7.30 -3.01
C PRO A 56 23.95 -6.25 -2.97
N LEU A 57 22.72 -6.70 -2.68
CA LEU A 57 21.54 -5.84 -2.64
C LEU A 57 21.60 -4.79 -1.52
N HIS A 58 22.36 -5.06 -0.46
CA HIS A 58 22.57 -4.15 0.66
C HIS A 58 23.11 -2.78 0.21
N ASP A 59 24.06 -2.75 -0.72
CA ASP A 59 24.73 -1.51 -1.12
C ASP A 59 23.77 -0.54 -1.82
N THR A 60 22.79 -1.09 -2.55
CA THR A 60 21.79 -0.32 -3.30
C THR A 60 20.52 -0.06 -2.48
N TYR A 61 20.07 -1.02 -1.67
CA TYR A 61 18.75 -1.01 -1.04
C TYR A 61 18.78 -0.93 0.49
N GLY A 62 19.97 -0.97 1.09
CA GLY A 62 20.18 -0.72 2.51
C GLY A 62 19.93 -1.91 3.43
N PRO A 63 19.61 -1.66 4.72
CA PRO A 63 19.63 -2.68 5.77
C PRO A 63 18.63 -3.84 5.58
N LEU A 64 17.50 -3.61 4.89
CA LEU A 64 16.49 -4.64 4.66
C LEU A 64 16.97 -5.79 3.75
N PHE A 65 18.07 -5.58 3.04
CA PHE A 65 18.66 -6.55 2.11
C PHE A 65 20.10 -6.93 2.51
N GLN A 66 20.41 -6.87 3.81
CA GLN A 66 21.62 -7.49 4.36
C GLN A 66 21.62 -9.01 4.15
N GLN A 67 22.81 -9.61 4.12
CA GLN A 67 22.98 -11.04 3.84
C GLN A 67 22.08 -11.93 4.71
N GLU A 68 22.00 -11.68 6.02
CA GLU A 68 21.13 -12.43 6.94
C GLU A 68 19.66 -12.38 6.52
N GLN A 69 19.17 -11.22 6.07
CA GLN A 69 17.78 -11.07 5.62
C GLN A 69 17.54 -11.85 4.32
N LEU A 70 18.50 -11.83 3.39
CA LEU A 70 18.42 -12.61 2.15
C LEU A 70 18.40 -14.12 2.44
N GLU A 71 19.24 -14.58 3.38
CA GLU A 71 19.24 -15.98 3.84
C GLU A 71 17.90 -16.36 4.48
N ASN A 72 17.30 -15.48 5.29
CA ASN A 72 15.97 -15.71 5.85
C ASN A 72 14.88 -15.76 4.77
N MET A 73 14.96 -14.91 3.74
CA MET A 73 14.05 -14.96 2.59
C MET A 73 14.16 -16.30 1.85
N MET A 74 15.38 -16.78 1.61
CA MET A 74 15.64 -18.08 0.99
C MET A 74 15.16 -19.24 1.86
N ARG A 75 15.37 -19.19 3.19
CA ARG A 75 14.82 -20.16 4.13
C ARG A 75 13.29 -20.20 4.08
N LEU A 76 12.62 -19.04 4.06
CA LEU A 76 11.17 -18.97 3.91
C LEU A 76 10.71 -19.67 2.62
N ALA A 77 11.37 -19.38 1.50
CA ALA A 77 11.07 -20.00 0.21
C ALA A 77 11.33 -21.52 0.18
N THR A 78 12.30 -21.99 0.98
CA THR A 78 12.64 -23.41 1.10
C THR A 78 11.57 -24.17 1.91
N ILE A 79 11.14 -23.61 3.05
CA ILE A 79 10.24 -24.30 4.00
C ILE A 79 8.75 -24.09 3.68
N VAL A 80 8.41 -23.10 2.84
CA VAL A 80 7.06 -22.82 2.38
C VAL A 80 7.06 -22.76 0.85
N SER A 81 6.75 -23.89 0.19
CA SER A 81 6.77 -23.98 -1.27
C SER A 81 5.46 -23.51 -1.92
N ASP A 82 4.33 -23.57 -1.21
CA ASP A 82 3.03 -23.10 -1.71
C ASP A 82 2.77 -21.65 -1.28
N ARG A 83 2.63 -20.77 -2.27
CA ARG A 83 2.22 -19.37 -2.12
C ARG A 83 0.96 -19.17 -1.26
N ARG A 84 0.02 -20.12 -1.30
CA ARG A 84 -1.21 -20.08 -0.48
C ARG A 84 -0.89 -20.13 1.00
N GLU A 85 0.12 -20.91 1.39
CA GLU A 85 0.56 -21.00 2.78
C GLU A 85 1.23 -19.70 3.24
N VAL A 86 2.04 -19.08 2.37
CA VAL A 86 2.64 -17.76 2.64
C VAL A 86 1.54 -16.73 2.90
N SER A 87 0.49 -16.74 2.08
CA SER A 87 -0.68 -15.85 2.25
C SER A 87 -1.42 -16.08 3.56
N GLN A 88 -1.50 -17.33 4.03
CA GLN A 88 -2.15 -17.66 5.30
C GLN A 88 -1.32 -17.19 6.51
N LEU A 89 0.00 -17.40 6.47
CA LEU A 89 0.91 -16.90 7.52
C LEU A 89 0.90 -15.37 7.60
N ALA A 90 0.96 -14.72 6.44
CA ALA A 90 0.86 -13.28 6.29
C ALA A 90 -0.43 -12.65 6.86
N ALA A 91 -1.54 -13.39 6.80
CA ALA A 91 -2.80 -12.93 7.37
C ALA A 91 -2.79 -12.95 8.91
N MET A 92 -1.87 -13.69 9.52
CA MET A 92 -1.73 -13.83 10.97
C MET A 92 -0.65 -12.91 11.54
N VAL A 93 0.54 -12.90 10.93
CA VAL A 93 1.72 -12.23 11.48
C VAL A 93 2.61 -11.60 10.40
N GLY A 94 3.40 -10.58 10.78
CA GLY A 94 4.35 -9.89 9.89
C GLY A 94 5.74 -10.55 9.84
N TRP A 95 6.63 -10.00 8.99
CA TRP A 95 7.97 -10.56 8.75
C TRP A 95 8.79 -10.82 10.02
N SER A 96 8.76 -9.89 10.99
CA SER A 96 9.50 -10.03 12.24
C SER A 96 9.10 -11.25 13.06
N HIS A 97 7.82 -11.65 13.00
CA HIS A 97 7.33 -12.89 13.62
C HIS A 97 7.61 -14.11 12.75
N ILE A 98 7.73 -13.95 11.43
CA ILE A 98 8.09 -15.05 10.55
C ILE A 98 9.52 -15.51 10.79
N VAL A 99 10.47 -14.58 10.99
CA VAL A 99 11.90 -14.91 11.15
C VAL A 99 12.17 -15.99 12.21
N PRO A 100 11.65 -15.90 13.46
CA PRO A 100 11.82 -16.97 14.44
C PRO A 100 11.16 -18.29 14.01
N LEU A 101 10.01 -18.23 13.33
CA LEU A 101 9.28 -19.41 12.84
C LEU A 101 10.04 -20.17 11.75
N LEU A 102 11.02 -19.54 11.08
CA LEU A 102 11.87 -20.20 10.09
C LEU A 102 12.73 -21.31 10.69
N SER A 103 12.97 -21.28 12.00
CA SER A 103 13.71 -22.33 12.73
C SER A 103 12.91 -23.61 12.94
N LEU A 104 11.58 -23.58 12.75
CA LEU A 104 10.72 -24.73 12.96
C LEU A 104 10.61 -25.53 11.66
N GLU A 105 11.01 -26.81 11.68
CA GLU A 105 10.83 -27.71 10.54
C GLU A 105 9.36 -28.12 10.35
N ASP A 106 8.61 -28.27 11.44
CA ASP A 106 7.20 -28.67 11.41
C ASP A 106 6.29 -27.52 10.96
N ARG A 107 5.57 -27.75 9.86
CA ARG A 107 4.56 -26.86 9.31
C ARG A 107 3.43 -26.58 10.31
N GLU A 108 2.92 -27.60 10.99
CA GLU A 108 1.83 -27.44 11.96
C GLU A 108 2.27 -26.55 13.14
N ALA A 109 3.52 -26.72 13.61
CA ALA A 109 4.10 -25.89 14.65
C ALA A 109 4.20 -24.41 14.21
N ARG A 110 4.70 -24.14 13.00
CA ARG A 110 4.77 -22.77 12.45
C ARG A 110 3.41 -22.07 12.48
N PHE A 111 2.38 -22.75 11.97
CA PHE A 111 1.02 -22.21 11.92
C PHE A 111 0.40 -22.06 13.31
N PHE A 112 0.67 -22.99 14.23
CA PHE A 112 0.21 -22.89 15.61
C PHE A 112 0.75 -21.64 16.30
N TYR A 113 2.06 -21.39 16.22
CA TYR A 113 2.67 -20.24 16.87
C TYR A 113 2.28 -18.91 16.21
N ALA A 114 2.18 -18.86 14.87
CA ALA A 114 1.66 -17.69 14.16
C ALA A 114 0.22 -17.36 14.57
N TRP A 115 -0.65 -18.38 14.62
CA TRP A 115 -2.04 -18.22 15.07
C TRP A 115 -2.12 -17.77 16.53
N LEU A 116 -1.31 -18.37 17.42
CA LEU A 116 -1.29 -18.02 18.84
C LEU A 116 -0.82 -16.58 19.05
N ALA A 117 0.20 -16.15 18.31
CA ALA A 117 0.68 -14.78 18.34
C ALA A 117 -0.40 -13.79 17.87
N ALA A 118 -1.08 -14.10 16.77
CA ALA A 118 -2.18 -13.28 16.26
C ALA A 118 -3.37 -13.21 17.23
N LEU A 119 -3.75 -14.34 17.84
CA LEU A 119 -4.90 -14.43 18.74
C LEU A 119 -4.72 -13.60 20.02
N HIS A 120 -3.51 -13.61 20.57
CA HIS A 120 -3.21 -12.92 21.84
C HIS A 120 -2.43 -11.61 21.65
N ASN A 121 -2.23 -11.19 20.40
CA ASN A 121 -1.43 -10.01 20.05
C ASN A 121 -0.02 -10.05 20.68
N HIS A 122 0.63 -11.22 20.67
CA HIS A 122 1.96 -11.39 21.23
C HIS A 122 3.01 -10.63 20.42
N THR A 123 3.93 -9.98 21.13
CA THR A 123 5.20 -9.51 20.58
C THR A 123 6.05 -10.68 20.09
N VAL A 124 7.07 -10.39 19.28
CA VAL A 124 8.04 -11.40 18.80
C VAL A 124 8.67 -12.12 19.99
N THR A 125 9.12 -11.38 21.00
CA THR A 125 9.74 -11.94 22.22
C THR A 125 8.80 -12.84 23.00
N GLU A 126 7.54 -12.47 23.14
CA GLU A 126 6.54 -13.32 23.81
C GLU A 126 6.27 -14.60 23.02
N MET A 127 6.19 -14.52 21.69
CA MET A 127 6.02 -15.68 20.83
C MET A 127 7.22 -16.63 20.94
N GLU A 128 8.44 -16.12 20.87
CA GLU A 128 9.68 -16.89 21.04
C GLU A 128 9.75 -17.57 22.41
N ALA A 129 9.34 -16.86 23.47
CA ALA A 129 9.26 -17.44 24.80
C ALA A 129 8.29 -18.63 24.83
N LYS A 130 7.13 -18.55 24.16
CA LYS A 130 6.21 -19.69 24.03
C LYS A 130 6.81 -20.83 23.19
N MET A 131 7.54 -20.52 22.13
CA MET A 131 8.25 -21.51 21.32
C MET A 131 9.27 -22.29 22.17
N ALA A 132 10.08 -21.58 22.95
CA ALA A 132 11.08 -22.17 23.84
C ALA A 132 10.50 -23.14 24.88
N THR A 133 9.21 -22.99 25.25
CA THR A 133 8.57 -23.93 26.18
C THR A 133 8.15 -25.27 25.56
N GLY A 134 8.23 -25.44 24.24
CA GLY A 134 7.67 -26.61 23.54
C GLY A 134 6.15 -26.70 23.70
N LEU A 135 5.48 -25.53 23.70
CA LEU A 135 4.04 -25.45 23.91
C LEU A 135 3.27 -26.25 22.86
N PHE A 136 3.69 -26.21 21.59
CA PHE A 136 3.04 -26.94 20.52
C PHE A 136 3.00 -28.44 20.81
N GLU A 137 4.14 -29.04 21.17
CA GLU A 137 4.27 -30.47 21.45
C GLU A 137 3.39 -30.85 22.65
N LYS A 138 3.39 -30.04 23.70
CA LYS A 138 2.56 -30.23 24.90
C LYS A 138 1.07 -30.23 24.56
N VAL A 139 0.61 -29.27 23.75
CA VAL A 139 -0.82 -29.20 23.39
C VAL A 139 -1.20 -30.29 22.41
N THR A 140 -0.32 -30.66 21.47
CA THR A 140 -0.56 -31.77 20.54
C THR A 140 -0.68 -33.11 21.27
N LEU A 141 0.14 -33.35 22.30
CA LEU A 141 0.00 -34.53 23.16
C LEU A 141 -1.33 -34.56 23.93
N ALA A 142 -1.83 -33.40 24.36
CA ALA A 142 -3.05 -33.29 25.15
C ALA A 142 -4.35 -33.26 24.30
N LYS A 143 -4.32 -32.66 23.11
CA LYS A 143 -5.51 -32.29 22.31
C LYS A 143 -5.36 -32.51 20.80
N GLY A 144 -4.43 -33.38 20.36
CA GLY A 144 -3.98 -33.47 18.97
C GLY A 144 -5.06 -33.49 17.88
N ALA A 145 -6.19 -34.19 18.09
CA ALA A 145 -7.28 -34.21 17.10
C ALA A 145 -8.05 -32.87 16.99
N GLU A 146 -8.30 -32.19 18.11
CA GLU A 146 -8.94 -30.87 18.13
C GLU A 146 -8.00 -29.81 17.56
N LEU A 147 -6.71 -29.90 17.87
CA LEU A 147 -5.71 -28.93 17.43
C LEU A 147 -5.49 -29.00 15.91
N LYS A 148 -5.39 -30.20 15.34
CA LYS A 148 -5.33 -30.39 13.88
C LYS A 148 -6.56 -29.86 13.16
N LYS A 149 -7.74 -30.01 13.76
CA LYS A 149 -8.98 -29.42 13.24
C LYS A 149 -8.96 -27.90 13.34
N LEU A 150 -8.47 -27.31 14.44
CA LEU A 150 -8.36 -25.85 14.62
C LEU A 150 -7.33 -25.21 13.69
N VAL A 151 -6.13 -25.79 13.57
CA VAL A 151 -5.04 -25.31 12.69
C VAL A 151 -5.42 -25.51 11.21
N GLY A 152 -6.02 -26.65 10.86
CA GLY A 152 -6.53 -26.92 9.51
C GLY A 152 -7.71 -26.01 9.13
N LEU A 153 -8.68 -25.80 10.04
CA LEU A 153 -9.81 -24.90 9.82
C LEU A 153 -9.40 -23.42 9.85
N SER A 154 -8.38 -23.00 10.62
CA SER A 154 -7.94 -21.60 10.61
C SER A 154 -7.19 -21.27 9.33
N ALA A 155 -6.37 -22.17 8.79
CA ALA A 155 -5.72 -22.03 7.48
C ALA A 155 -6.75 -21.93 6.33
N GLU A 156 -7.77 -22.80 6.30
CA GLU A 156 -8.83 -22.76 5.29
C GLU A 156 -9.79 -21.58 5.49
N LYS A 157 -10.28 -21.33 6.72
CA LYS A 157 -11.20 -20.23 6.99
C LYS A 157 -10.52 -18.87 6.86
N PHE A 158 -9.26 -18.66 7.24
CA PHE A 158 -8.59 -17.38 6.95
C PHE A 158 -8.34 -17.22 5.44
N SER A 159 -7.91 -18.25 4.71
CA SER A 159 -7.67 -18.10 3.26
C SER A 159 -8.94 -17.78 2.46
N VAL A 160 -10.07 -18.43 2.78
CA VAL A 160 -11.35 -18.22 2.08
C VAL A 160 -12.09 -17.01 2.61
N THR A 161 -12.15 -16.82 3.93
CA THR A 161 -12.90 -15.71 4.53
C THR A 161 -12.15 -14.39 4.35
N THR A 162 -10.82 -14.34 4.42
CA THR A 162 -10.07 -13.11 4.11
C THR A 162 -10.10 -12.80 2.61
N TYR A 163 -9.91 -13.78 1.72
CA TYR A 163 -10.02 -13.55 0.26
C TYR A 163 -11.45 -13.22 -0.20
N GLN A 164 -12.48 -13.81 0.42
CA GLN A 164 -13.88 -13.50 0.11
C GLN A 164 -14.40 -12.25 0.82
N GLN A 165 -13.98 -11.93 2.05
CA GLN A 165 -14.27 -10.65 2.72
C GLN A 165 -13.57 -9.48 2.01
N LEU A 166 -12.35 -9.68 1.48
CA LEU A 166 -11.72 -8.75 0.53
C LEU A 166 -12.57 -8.54 -0.75
N LYS A 167 -13.47 -9.48 -1.08
CA LYS A 167 -14.33 -9.47 -2.28
C LYS A 167 -15.79 -9.05 -1.99
N SER A 168 -16.28 -9.16 -0.74
CA SER A 168 -17.71 -9.13 -0.40
C SER A 168 -18.16 -8.02 0.57
N THR A 169 -17.27 -7.20 1.12
CA THR A 169 -17.67 -5.99 1.87
C THR A 169 -17.98 -4.82 0.91
N GLY A 170 -19.25 -4.57 0.61
CA GLY A 170 -19.74 -3.38 -0.11
C GLY A 170 -19.95 -2.15 0.80
N PRO A 171 -20.28 -0.94 0.29
CA PRO A 171 -20.51 -0.52 -1.09
C PRO A 171 -19.34 0.30 -1.70
N LEU A 172 -18.90 -0.10 -2.90
CA LEU A 172 -18.59 0.67 -4.12
C LEU A 172 -18.00 2.11 -4.13
N ARG A 173 -17.39 2.67 -3.07
CA ARG A 173 -16.62 3.95 -3.22
C ARG A 173 -15.13 3.91 -2.87
N MET A 174 -14.61 2.83 -2.27
CA MET A 174 -13.16 2.64 -2.06
C MET A 174 -12.59 1.42 -2.82
N ARG A 175 -13.46 0.65 -3.48
CA ARG A 175 -13.07 -0.59 -4.16
C ARG A 175 -12.22 -0.36 -5.41
N ILE A 176 -12.20 0.87 -5.95
CA ILE A 176 -11.36 1.25 -7.09
C ILE A 176 -9.94 1.60 -6.63
N PHE A 177 -9.79 2.11 -5.40
CA PHE A 177 -8.52 2.64 -4.88
C PHE A 177 -7.53 1.56 -4.47
N MET A 178 -7.98 0.54 -3.75
CA MET A 178 -7.08 -0.46 -3.15
C MET A 178 -7.10 -1.84 -3.85
N SER A 179 -8.10 -2.12 -4.71
CA SER A 179 -8.23 -3.45 -5.35
C SER A 179 -7.31 -3.68 -6.54
N GLY A 180 -6.74 -2.62 -7.12
CA GLY A 180 -5.73 -2.75 -8.18
C GLY A 180 -4.40 -3.33 -7.66
N ILE A 181 -4.07 -3.14 -6.39
CA ILE A 181 -2.72 -3.38 -5.86
C ILE A 181 -2.46 -4.87 -5.57
N THR A 182 -3.43 -5.62 -5.07
CA THR A 182 -3.27 -7.06 -4.81
C THR A 182 -3.29 -7.92 -6.09
N GLY A 183 -3.96 -7.44 -7.14
CA GLY A 183 -3.98 -8.07 -8.45
C GLY A 183 -2.72 -7.80 -9.29
N ASN A 184 -2.15 -6.61 -9.19
CA ASN A 184 -1.06 -6.14 -10.07
C ASN A 184 0.34 -6.62 -9.67
N LEU A 185 0.61 -6.86 -8.38
CA LEU A 185 1.91 -7.38 -7.92
C LEU A 185 2.32 -8.69 -8.63
N PHE A 186 1.35 -9.50 -9.07
CA PHE A 186 1.59 -10.85 -9.60
C PHE A 186 0.97 -11.12 -10.98
N ARG A 187 0.34 -10.12 -11.60
CA ARG A 187 -0.15 -10.17 -12.99
C ARG A 187 0.44 -9.07 -13.87
N ASN A 188 1.58 -8.53 -13.47
CA ASN A 188 2.23 -7.50 -14.25
C ASN A 188 2.66 -8.09 -15.61
N GLY A 189 2.02 -7.65 -16.69
CA GLY A 189 2.39 -8.00 -18.06
C GLY A 189 3.85 -7.68 -18.37
N ALA A 190 4.46 -6.71 -17.66
CA ALA A 190 5.89 -6.42 -17.74
C ALA A 190 6.78 -7.50 -17.13
N TYR A 191 6.35 -8.18 -16.05
CA TYR A 191 7.08 -9.31 -15.46
C TYR A 191 7.04 -10.54 -16.36
N LEU A 192 5.85 -10.84 -16.90
CA LEU A 192 5.66 -11.94 -17.84
C LEU A 192 6.34 -11.63 -19.19
N HIS A 193 6.33 -10.38 -19.63
CA HIS A 193 7.10 -9.91 -20.79
C HIS A 193 8.60 -10.03 -20.51
N PHE A 194 9.12 -9.50 -19.39
CA PHE A 194 10.53 -9.61 -19.02
C PHE A 194 10.99 -11.08 -19.01
N LEU A 195 10.28 -11.97 -18.30
CA LEU A 195 10.58 -13.41 -18.27
C LEU A 195 10.51 -14.07 -19.66
N SER A 196 9.55 -13.69 -20.50
CA SER A 196 9.47 -14.21 -21.88
C SER A 196 10.52 -13.62 -22.82
N THR A 197 11.11 -12.46 -22.50
CA THR A 197 12.16 -11.82 -23.30
C THR A 197 13.56 -12.28 -22.87
N THR A 198 13.79 -12.49 -21.58
CA THR A 198 15.12 -12.84 -21.04
C THR A 198 15.34 -14.33 -20.85
N GLY A 199 14.27 -15.15 -20.84
CA GLY A 199 14.35 -16.62 -20.81
C GLY A 199 15.03 -17.22 -19.57
N SER A 200 15.48 -16.41 -18.60
CA SER A 200 16.12 -16.85 -17.36
C SER A 200 15.89 -15.86 -16.22
N VAL A 201 15.86 -16.39 -14.99
CA VAL A 201 15.97 -15.60 -13.76
C VAL A 201 17.44 -15.16 -13.68
N ASP A 202 17.73 -13.88 -13.88
CA ASP A 202 19.08 -13.30 -13.71
C ASP A 202 19.02 -12.12 -12.73
N LYS A 203 20.16 -11.57 -12.32
CA LYS A 203 20.27 -10.51 -11.32
C LYS A 203 19.28 -9.35 -11.49
N ASP A 204 18.99 -8.99 -12.73
CA ASP A 204 18.10 -7.86 -13.07
C ASP A 204 16.65 -8.12 -12.64
N ILE A 205 16.23 -9.38 -12.47
CA ILE A 205 14.87 -9.71 -12.02
C ILE A 205 14.64 -9.34 -10.56
N VAL A 206 15.65 -9.54 -9.70
CA VAL A 206 15.55 -9.26 -8.27
C VAL A 206 15.54 -7.74 -8.05
N VAL A 207 16.42 -7.02 -8.76
CA VAL A 207 16.44 -5.54 -8.79
C VAL A 207 15.10 -5.00 -9.28
N TRP A 208 14.61 -5.49 -10.43
CA TRP A 208 13.32 -5.08 -10.97
C TRP A 208 12.17 -5.34 -10.00
N GLN A 209 12.17 -6.50 -9.32
CA GLN A 209 11.14 -6.83 -8.33
C GLN A 209 11.15 -5.86 -7.15
N ILE A 210 12.32 -5.50 -6.64
CA ILE A 210 12.46 -4.56 -5.54
C ILE A 210 11.92 -3.18 -5.95
N ASP A 211 12.33 -2.67 -7.12
CA ASP A 211 11.91 -1.35 -7.59
C ASP A 211 10.42 -1.31 -7.91
N ASN A 212 9.90 -2.36 -8.55
CA ASN A 212 8.47 -2.49 -8.85
C ASN A 212 7.63 -2.66 -7.57
N PHE A 213 8.12 -3.39 -6.56
CA PHE A 213 7.45 -3.48 -5.26
C PHE A 213 7.41 -2.10 -4.58
N ARG A 214 8.56 -1.41 -4.49
CA ARG A 214 8.66 -0.08 -3.89
C ARG A 214 7.70 0.90 -4.54
N SER A 215 7.70 0.97 -5.87
CA SER A 215 6.81 1.85 -6.63
C SER A 215 5.33 1.59 -6.33
N GLN A 216 4.91 0.32 -6.32
CA GLN A 216 3.53 -0.04 -5.98
C GLN A 216 3.17 0.35 -4.55
N GLN A 217 4.09 0.17 -3.60
CA GLN A 217 3.85 0.59 -2.22
C GLN A 217 3.71 2.10 -2.11
N HIS A 218 4.62 2.85 -2.73
CA HIS A 218 4.54 4.30 -2.77
C HIS A 218 3.20 4.79 -3.33
N SER A 219 2.75 4.24 -4.46
CA SER A 219 1.44 4.58 -5.04
C SER A 219 0.27 4.21 -4.13
N ALA A 220 0.26 3.01 -3.54
CA ALA A 220 -0.79 2.53 -2.66
C ALA A 220 -0.94 3.39 -1.39
N MET A 221 0.19 3.75 -0.79
CA MET A 221 0.21 4.51 0.46
C MET A 221 -0.09 5.99 0.21
N ASN A 222 0.40 6.57 -0.89
CA ASN A 222 -0.01 7.90 -1.33
C ASN A 222 -1.52 7.95 -1.54
N ALA A 223 -2.06 6.95 -2.23
CA ALA A 223 -3.48 6.83 -2.50
C ALA A 223 -4.31 6.76 -1.21
N PHE A 224 -3.84 5.99 -0.23
CA PHE A 224 -4.46 5.90 1.08
C PHE A 224 -4.49 7.25 1.82
N VAL A 225 -3.33 7.91 1.95
CA VAL A 225 -3.20 9.18 2.67
C VAL A 225 -4.00 10.29 1.99
N ASN A 226 -3.87 10.42 0.68
CA ASN A 226 -4.60 11.44 -0.06
C ASN A 226 -6.11 11.17 -0.04
N GLY A 227 -6.53 9.91 -0.10
CA GLY A 227 -7.93 9.51 0.00
C GLY A 227 -8.54 9.81 1.37
N LEU A 228 -7.77 9.65 2.45
CA LEU A 228 -8.16 10.07 3.80
C LEU A 228 -8.42 11.58 3.83
N PHE A 229 -7.47 12.40 3.40
CA PHE A 229 -7.62 13.86 3.42
C PHE A 229 -8.77 14.34 2.54
N TRP A 230 -8.91 13.81 1.32
CA TRP A 230 -10.05 14.13 0.47
C TRP A 230 -11.39 13.77 1.12
N ARG A 231 -11.48 12.60 1.76
CA ARG A 231 -12.70 12.20 2.48
C ARG A 231 -13.01 13.13 3.64
N ILE A 232 -12.02 13.50 4.45
CA ILE A 232 -12.20 14.44 5.55
C ILE A 232 -12.76 15.77 5.03
N GLY A 233 -12.18 16.31 3.94
CA GLY A 233 -12.69 17.53 3.33
C GLY A 233 -14.12 17.38 2.79
N LYS A 234 -14.45 16.22 2.21
CA LYS A 234 -15.80 15.93 1.73
C LYS A 234 -16.80 15.87 2.88
N GLU A 235 -16.50 15.15 3.96
CA GLU A 235 -17.35 15.02 5.14
C GLU A 235 -17.54 16.37 5.83
N TYR A 236 -16.48 17.17 5.95
CA TYR A 236 -16.57 18.54 6.46
C TYR A 236 -17.58 19.36 5.65
N ARG A 237 -17.46 19.35 4.31
CA ARG A 237 -18.34 20.11 3.41
C ARG A 237 -19.80 19.61 3.36
N GLU A 238 -20.04 18.35 3.70
CA GLU A 238 -21.39 17.80 3.81
C GLU A 238 -22.09 18.26 5.10
N ILE A 239 -21.32 18.58 6.14
CA ILE A 239 -21.82 18.97 7.46
C ILE A 239 -21.91 20.49 7.58
N PHE A 240 -20.90 21.22 7.10
CA PHE A 240 -20.79 22.67 7.21
C PHE A 240 -20.96 23.30 5.82
N SER A 241 -21.97 24.17 5.68
CA SER A 241 -22.27 24.88 4.44
C SER A 241 -21.27 25.97 4.10
N ASP A 242 -20.65 26.55 5.14
CA ASP A 242 -19.66 27.62 5.03
C ASP A 242 -18.30 27.14 5.58
N ASP A 243 -17.22 27.54 4.91
CA ASP A 243 -15.84 27.32 5.38
C ASP A 243 -15.49 28.29 6.52
N ASP A 244 -16.30 28.30 7.59
CA ASP A 244 -16.07 29.15 8.76
C ASP A 244 -14.72 28.79 9.40
N PRO A 245 -13.74 29.73 9.41
CA PRO A 245 -12.41 29.45 9.96
C PRO A 245 -12.43 29.07 11.43
N SER A 246 -13.41 29.56 12.20
CA SER A 246 -13.54 29.23 13.62
C SER A 246 -13.98 27.79 13.85
N ILE A 247 -14.86 27.27 12.99
CA ILE A 247 -15.30 25.87 13.00
C ILE A 247 -14.14 24.97 12.56
N LEU A 248 -13.45 25.35 11.49
CA LEU A 248 -12.29 24.61 10.99
C LEU A 248 -11.21 24.49 12.07
N GLN A 249 -10.93 25.57 12.79
CA GLN A 249 -9.96 25.57 13.88
C GLN A 249 -10.41 24.67 15.03
N ALA A 250 -11.69 24.73 15.44
CA ALA A 250 -12.20 23.87 16.51
C ALA A 250 -12.15 22.38 16.15
N VAL A 251 -12.50 22.01 14.92
CA VAL A 251 -12.36 20.63 14.40
C VAL A 251 -10.89 20.20 14.40
N ALA A 252 -9.99 21.08 13.95
CA ALA A 252 -8.56 20.81 13.92
C ALA A 252 -7.99 20.58 15.33
N ASP A 253 -8.32 21.42 16.29
CA ASP A 253 -7.83 21.31 17.67
C ASP A 253 -8.20 19.95 18.27
N GLU A 254 -9.44 19.49 18.02
CA GLU A 254 -9.90 18.19 18.52
C GLU A 254 -9.23 17.01 17.81
N LEU A 255 -9.06 17.08 16.48
CA LEU A 255 -8.35 16.04 15.73
C LEU A 255 -6.87 15.99 16.08
N VAL A 256 -6.23 17.14 16.30
CA VAL A 256 -4.83 17.22 16.74
C VAL A 256 -4.68 16.60 18.13
N ALA A 257 -5.59 16.88 19.06
CA ALA A 257 -5.58 16.29 20.39
C ALA A 257 -5.72 14.75 20.37
N ARG A 258 -6.49 14.20 19.42
CA ARG A 258 -6.77 12.76 19.34
C ARG A 258 -5.77 11.98 18.47
N HIS A 259 -5.31 12.56 17.36
CA HIS A 259 -4.57 11.87 16.30
C HIS A 259 -3.24 12.54 15.93
N GLY A 260 -2.89 13.66 16.57
CA GLY A 260 -1.59 14.32 16.43
C GLY A 260 -1.54 15.44 15.40
N SER A 261 -0.35 16.05 15.25
CA SER A 261 -0.10 17.30 14.54
C SER A 261 -0.38 17.32 13.04
N ASN A 262 -0.88 16.23 12.47
CA ASN A 262 -1.14 16.13 11.04
C ASN A 262 -2.54 16.57 10.62
N PHE A 263 -3.41 16.87 11.58
CA PHE A 263 -4.76 17.36 11.37
C PHE A 263 -4.93 18.85 11.71
N THR A 264 -3.90 19.67 11.43
CA THR A 264 -3.96 21.13 11.65
C THR A 264 -5.05 21.78 10.81
N ALA A 265 -5.50 22.97 11.21
CA ALA A 265 -6.48 23.75 10.46
C ALA A 265 -6.01 24.03 9.02
N GLU A 266 -4.71 24.22 8.81
CA GLU A 266 -4.11 24.35 7.48
C GLU A 266 -4.31 23.08 6.62
N HIS A 267 -3.97 21.90 7.15
CA HIS A 267 -4.15 20.64 6.42
C HIS A 267 -5.63 20.30 6.18
N LEU A 268 -6.51 20.64 7.12
CA LEU A 268 -7.95 20.49 6.93
C LEU A 268 -8.47 21.48 5.85
N GLY A 269 -7.95 22.71 5.82
CA GLY A 269 -8.25 23.66 4.74
C GLY A 269 -7.86 23.13 3.36
N HIS A 270 -6.67 22.54 3.23
CA HIS A 270 -6.25 21.85 2.01
C HIS A 270 -7.14 20.65 1.68
N SER A 271 -7.54 19.87 2.68
CA SER A 271 -8.47 18.74 2.53
C SER A 271 -9.82 19.18 1.97
N ILE A 272 -10.37 20.26 2.51
CA ILE A 272 -11.63 20.87 2.06
C ILE A 272 -11.49 21.37 0.61
N SER A 273 -10.40 22.07 0.30
CA SER A 273 -10.11 22.54 -1.06
C SER A 273 -9.99 21.38 -2.05
N PHE A 274 -9.28 20.31 -1.66
CA PHE A 274 -9.13 19.11 -2.48
C PHE A 274 -10.48 18.45 -2.79
N ALA A 275 -11.33 18.30 -1.79
CA ALA A 275 -12.68 17.75 -1.96
C ALA A 275 -13.63 18.66 -2.76
N ARG A 276 -13.39 19.98 -2.73
CA ARG A 276 -14.16 20.97 -3.48
C ARG A 276 -13.78 21.00 -4.96
N GLN A 277 -12.49 21.02 -5.27
CA GLN A 277 -12.02 21.10 -6.65
C GLN A 277 -12.21 19.79 -7.39
N LEU A 278 -12.02 18.65 -6.72
CA LEU A 278 -12.06 17.32 -7.34
C LEU A 278 -13.25 16.52 -6.81
N THR A 279 -14.43 16.93 -7.27
CA THR A 279 -15.71 16.27 -6.94
C THR A 279 -15.90 14.94 -7.65
N ASP A 280 -15.31 14.78 -8.84
CA ASP A 280 -15.24 13.50 -9.55
C ASP A 280 -14.19 12.59 -8.90
N THR A 281 -14.67 11.49 -8.31
CA THR A 281 -13.82 10.47 -7.69
C THR A 281 -12.80 9.87 -8.65
N ASN A 282 -13.08 9.82 -9.96
CA ASN A 282 -12.14 9.29 -10.94
C ASN A 282 -10.98 10.26 -11.19
N GLN A 283 -11.25 11.56 -11.28
CA GLN A 283 -10.23 12.59 -11.41
C GLN A 283 -9.36 12.67 -10.16
N ALA A 284 -10.01 12.73 -8.99
CA ALA A 284 -9.33 12.71 -7.70
C ALA A 284 -8.41 11.49 -7.59
N SER A 285 -8.90 10.32 -8.01
CA SER A 285 -8.13 9.06 -8.02
C SER A 285 -6.78 9.18 -8.73
N GLN A 286 -6.75 9.81 -9.90
CA GLN A 286 -5.53 9.93 -10.68
C GLN A 286 -4.43 10.67 -9.94
N LEU A 287 -4.75 11.78 -9.26
CA LEU A 287 -3.74 12.53 -8.52
C LEU A 287 -3.27 11.77 -7.28
N MET A 288 -4.19 11.14 -6.55
CA MET A 288 -3.89 10.47 -5.30
C MET A 288 -2.88 9.33 -5.44
N HIS A 289 -2.87 8.63 -6.58
CA HIS A 289 -1.97 7.52 -6.86
C HIS A 289 -0.59 7.95 -7.39
N LEU A 290 -0.49 9.15 -7.97
CA LEU A 290 0.72 9.63 -8.65
C LEU A 290 1.68 10.36 -7.69
N VAL A 291 1.15 11.08 -6.72
CA VAL A 291 1.95 11.98 -5.90
C VAL A 291 1.55 11.93 -4.42
N SER A 292 2.46 12.30 -3.52
CA SER A 292 2.15 12.37 -2.08
C SER A 292 1.29 13.59 -1.74
N TRP A 293 0.77 13.63 -0.51
CA TRP A 293 -0.05 14.75 -0.03
C TRP A 293 0.64 16.12 -0.17
N TRP A 294 1.95 16.15 0.11
CA TRP A 294 2.74 17.37 -0.04
C TRP A 294 2.79 17.91 -1.47
N HIS A 295 2.61 17.05 -2.47
CA HIS A 295 2.50 17.45 -3.87
C HIS A 295 1.06 17.82 -4.25
N ILE A 296 0.05 17.25 -3.59
CA ILE A 296 -1.35 17.67 -3.81
C ILE A 296 -1.50 19.15 -3.45
N ILE A 297 -0.97 19.60 -2.31
CA ILE A 297 -1.10 20.98 -1.83
C ILE A 297 -0.78 22.05 -2.91
N PRO A 298 0.39 22.06 -3.57
CA PRO A 298 0.67 23.05 -4.60
C PRO A 298 -0.21 22.89 -5.84
N LEU A 299 -0.69 21.68 -6.16
CA LEU A 299 -1.60 21.47 -7.29
C LEU A 299 -2.99 22.10 -7.03
N LEU A 300 -3.41 22.24 -5.77
CA LEU A 300 -4.67 22.91 -5.41
C LEU A 300 -4.68 24.42 -5.72
N SER A 301 -3.54 25.00 -6.11
CA SER A 301 -3.47 26.39 -6.58
C SER A 301 -3.86 26.56 -8.05
N LEU A 302 -4.00 25.45 -8.80
CA LEU A 302 -4.27 25.43 -10.23
C LEU A 302 -5.78 25.36 -10.50
N ASP A 303 -6.24 26.10 -11.50
CA ASP A 303 -7.68 26.27 -11.79
C ASP A 303 -8.30 25.09 -12.58
N SER A 304 -7.47 24.28 -13.26
CA SER A 304 -7.95 23.20 -14.12
C SER A 304 -7.37 21.83 -13.76
N PHE A 305 -8.21 20.79 -13.82
CA PHE A 305 -7.76 19.42 -13.59
C PHE A 305 -6.70 18.95 -14.61
N ALA A 306 -6.78 19.43 -15.85
CA ALA A 306 -5.80 19.10 -16.88
C ALA A 306 -4.39 19.56 -16.48
N GLU A 307 -4.27 20.78 -15.98
CA GLU A 307 -3.03 21.34 -15.49
C GLU A 307 -2.55 20.64 -14.21
N GLN A 308 -3.46 20.36 -13.27
CA GLN A 308 -3.15 19.57 -12.06
C GLN A 308 -2.56 18.20 -12.41
N LEU A 309 -3.19 17.50 -13.36
CA LEU A 309 -2.79 16.18 -13.79
C LEU A 309 -1.45 16.21 -14.53
N PHE A 310 -1.23 17.22 -15.38
CA PHE A 310 0.04 17.43 -16.05
C PHE A 310 1.19 17.60 -15.04
N TYR A 311 1.06 18.51 -14.08
CA TYR A 311 2.11 18.76 -13.09
C TYR A 311 2.30 17.58 -12.14
N ALA A 312 1.25 16.84 -11.80
CA ALA A 312 1.37 15.60 -11.03
C ALA A 312 2.20 14.55 -11.80
N ARG A 313 1.95 14.37 -13.11
CA ARG A 313 2.72 13.46 -13.96
C ARG A 313 4.16 13.94 -14.15
N LEU A 314 4.37 15.25 -14.32
CA LEU A 314 5.71 15.85 -14.40
C LEU A 314 6.50 15.59 -13.11
N ALA A 315 5.88 15.81 -11.95
CA ALA A 315 6.50 15.54 -10.65
C ALA A 315 6.89 14.07 -10.52
N ALA A 316 5.99 13.17 -10.90
CA ALA A 316 6.22 11.73 -10.93
C ALA A 316 7.39 11.32 -11.85
N VAL A 317 7.42 11.81 -13.09
CA VAL A 317 8.43 11.45 -14.10
C VAL A 317 9.81 11.99 -13.74
N LYS A 318 9.89 13.27 -13.32
CA LYS A 318 11.18 13.91 -12.96
C LYS A 318 11.60 13.62 -11.51
N GLY A 319 10.77 12.94 -10.72
CA GLY A 319 11.02 12.71 -9.29
C GLY A 319 11.10 14.01 -8.49
N LEU A 320 10.30 15.02 -8.85
CA LEU A 320 10.34 16.34 -8.22
C LEU A 320 9.90 16.25 -6.77
N THR A 321 10.54 17.02 -5.89
CA THR A 321 10.00 17.33 -4.57
C THR A 321 8.83 18.32 -4.68
N ALA A 322 8.01 18.43 -3.63
CA ALA A 322 6.91 19.41 -3.59
C ALA A 322 7.40 20.87 -3.72
N ALA A 323 8.65 21.17 -3.33
CA ALA A 323 9.26 22.48 -3.54
C ALA A 323 9.59 22.70 -5.03
N GLN A 324 10.26 21.74 -5.66
CA GLN A 324 10.57 21.80 -7.10
C GLN A 324 9.31 21.80 -7.97
N LEU A 325 8.23 21.14 -7.52
CA LEU A 325 6.93 21.21 -8.17
C LEU A 325 6.36 22.63 -8.14
N ARG A 326 6.46 23.34 -7.01
CA ARG A 326 6.04 24.76 -6.93
C ARG A 326 6.85 25.64 -7.88
N GLU A 327 8.16 25.40 -7.97
CA GLU A 327 9.03 26.11 -8.92
C GLU A 327 8.60 25.85 -10.37
N SER A 328 8.27 24.59 -10.71
CA SER A 328 7.80 24.20 -12.04
C SER A 328 6.45 24.87 -12.38
N ILE A 329 5.54 24.94 -11.41
CA ILE A 329 4.25 25.65 -11.54
C ILE A 329 4.48 27.15 -11.74
N ALA A 330 5.35 27.77 -10.95
CA ALA A 330 5.67 29.19 -11.06
C ALA A 330 6.35 29.54 -12.41
N ALA A 331 7.12 28.60 -12.96
CA ALA A 331 7.71 28.72 -14.30
C ALA A 331 6.69 28.52 -15.43
N ASN A 332 5.46 28.12 -15.11
CA ASN A 332 4.39 27.82 -16.06
C ASN A 332 4.82 26.80 -17.12
N GLU A 333 5.53 25.73 -16.70
CA GLU A 333 5.98 24.65 -17.61
C GLU A 333 4.81 24.03 -18.39
N PHE A 334 3.59 24.05 -17.85
CA PHE A 334 2.38 23.60 -18.56
C PHE A 334 2.13 24.36 -19.86
N GLU A 335 2.34 25.69 -19.89
CA GLU A 335 2.12 26.48 -21.10
C GLU A 335 3.28 26.29 -22.10
N TYR A 336 4.53 26.30 -21.61
CA TYR A 336 5.71 26.35 -22.45
C TYR A 336 6.25 24.99 -22.92
N LEU A 337 5.93 23.89 -22.25
CA LEU A 337 6.34 22.57 -22.74
C LEU A 337 5.56 22.23 -24.01
N PRO A 338 6.25 21.80 -25.09
CA PRO A 338 5.59 21.44 -26.34
C PRO A 338 4.82 20.12 -26.19
N GLU A 339 3.86 19.86 -27.08
CA GLU A 339 3.06 18.62 -27.06
C GLU A 339 3.94 17.36 -27.25
N ASP A 340 5.04 17.47 -27.99
CA ASP A 340 6.04 16.42 -28.24
C ASP A 340 7.24 16.51 -27.28
N ASN A 341 7.01 16.89 -26.03
CA ASN A 341 8.08 17.04 -25.04
C ASN A 341 8.84 15.73 -24.76
N GLU A 342 10.08 15.87 -24.29
CA GLU A 342 11.00 14.78 -23.96
C GLU A 342 10.48 13.79 -22.90
N TYR A 343 9.48 14.19 -22.12
CA TYR A 343 8.83 13.38 -21.09
C TYR A 343 7.60 12.61 -21.60
N GLY A 344 7.19 12.86 -22.85
CA GLY A 344 6.00 12.26 -23.46
C GLY A 344 4.68 12.74 -22.85
N LEU A 345 4.66 13.83 -22.07
CA LEU A 345 3.49 14.26 -21.31
C LEU A 345 2.46 14.96 -22.19
N SER A 346 1.20 14.51 -22.11
CA SER A 346 0.07 15.21 -22.74
C SER A 346 -0.51 16.29 -21.83
N LYS A 347 -0.87 17.44 -22.40
CA LYS A 347 -1.65 18.49 -21.72
C LYS A 347 -3.13 18.14 -21.60
N ALA A 348 -3.62 17.17 -22.36
CA ALA A 348 -5.01 16.73 -22.29
C ALA A 348 -5.25 15.86 -21.05
N ALA A 349 -6.37 16.09 -20.38
CA ALA A 349 -6.82 15.26 -19.26
C ALA A 349 -7.45 13.92 -19.70
N ASP A 350 -7.39 13.58 -20.99
CA ASP A 350 -8.16 12.51 -21.59
C ASP A 350 -7.78 11.12 -21.04
N LEU A 351 -8.77 10.50 -20.39
CA LEU A 351 -8.77 9.12 -19.96
C LEU A 351 -9.24 8.22 -21.11
N THR A 352 -8.35 7.82 -22.02
CA THR A 352 -8.66 6.65 -22.85
C THR A 352 -8.32 5.38 -22.05
N PRO A 353 -9.29 4.52 -21.69
CA PRO A 353 -8.98 3.22 -21.12
C PRO A 353 -8.20 2.41 -22.17
N ALA A 354 -6.91 2.20 -21.94
CA ALA A 354 -6.04 1.61 -22.95
C ALA A 354 -6.24 0.11 -23.12
N SER A 355 -6.89 -0.55 -22.15
CA SER A 355 -7.44 -1.89 -22.35
C SER A 355 -8.56 -2.17 -21.35
N VAL A 356 -9.71 -2.63 -21.84
CA VAL A 356 -10.75 -3.27 -21.02
C VAL A 356 -10.57 -4.78 -21.16
N SER A 357 -9.95 -5.39 -20.16
CA SER A 357 -9.80 -6.85 -20.10
C SER A 357 -10.94 -7.44 -19.26
N ARG A 358 -11.82 -8.22 -19.90
CA ARG A 358 -12.88 -8.99 -19.22
C ARG A 358 -12.33 -10.39 -18.93
N LYS A 359 -12.05 -10.70 -17.65
CA LYS A 359 -11.70 -12.06 -17.22
C LYS A 359 -12.78 -12.62 -16.29
N GLY A 360 -13.65 -13.45 -16.86
CA GLY A 360 -14.70 -14.17 -16.13
C GLY A 360 -15.88 -13.29 -15.65
N ASN A 361 -16.73 -13.87 -14.80
CA ASN A 361 -18.06 -13.31 -14.49
C ASN A 361 -18.10 -12.17 -13.43
N SER A 362 -16.98 -11.57 -13.00
CA SER A 362 -17.08 -10.52 -11.96
C SER A 362 -15.90 -9.55 -11.79
N THR A 363 -14.92 -9.49 -12.70
CA THR A 363 -13.83 -8.50 -12.57
C THR A 363 -13.54 -7.85 -13.92
N MET A 364 -13.81 -6.54 -14.01
CA MET A 364 -13.31 -5.67 -15.08
C MET A 364 -12.00 -5.07 -14.60
N GLU A 365 -10.93 -5.28 -15.36
CA GLU A 365 -9.64 -4.63 -15.15
C GLU A 365 -9.60 -3.43 -16.08
N ILE A 366 -9.74 -2.23 -15.53
CA ILE A 366 -9.58 -0.97 -16.27
C ILE A 366 -8.17 -0.47 -15.98
N VAL A 367 -7.25 -0.79 -16.89
CA VAL A 367 -5.94 -0.14 -16.92
C VAL A 367 -6.15 1.16 -17.66
N TYR A 368 -6.22 2.26 -16.93
CA TYR A 368 -6.03 3.56 -17.55
C TYR A 368 -4.58 3.58 -18.07
N VAL A 369 -4.35 4.08 -19.26
CA VAL A 369 -3.02 4.50 -19.70
C VAL A 369 -3.34 5.82 -20.35
N GLY A 370 -2.75 6.92 -19.87
CA GLY A 370 -2.83 8.14 -20.65
C GLY A 370 -2.30 7.86 -22.05
N GLN A 371 -2.71 8.63 -23.05
CA GLN A 371 -2.17 8.48 -24.41
C GLN A 371 -0.64 8.61 -24.49
N ASP A 372 0.00 9.06 -23.39
CA ASP A 372 1.42 9.20 -23.14
C ASP A 372 2.17 7.89 -22.81
N GLY A 373 1.49 6.75 -22.63
CA GLY A 373 2.16 5.46 -22.38
C GLY A 373 2.90 5.37 -21.04
N ILE A 374 2.76 6.39 -20.17
CA ILE A 374 3.37 6.42 -18.85
C ILE A 374 2.64 5.41 -17.97
N ARG A 375 3.29 4.26 -17.75
CA ARG A 375 2.82 3.25 -16.79
C ARG A 375 2.80 3.90 -15.40
N TYR A 376 1.72 3.71 -14.65
CA TYR A 376 1.47 4.19 -13.28
C TYR A 376 2.47 3.71 -12.19
N ASN A 377 3.74 3.47 -12.56
CA ASN A 377 4.84 3.13 -11.65
C ASN A 377 5.74 4.35 -11.31
N ALA A 378 5.45 5.54 -11.84
CA ALA A 378 6.11 6.77 -11.44
C ALA A 378 5.30 7.42 -10.32
N SER A 379 5.43 6.94 -9.09
CA SER A 379 4.97 7.68 -7.92
C SER A 379 6.15 8.50 -7.40
N VAL A 380 5.90 9.73 -6.93
CA VAL A 380 6.96 10.46 -6.23
C VAL A 380 7.32 9.71 -4.93
N ASN A 381 8.56 9.25 -4.85
CA ASN A 381 9.11 8.41 -3.77
C ASN A 381 9.70 9.30 -2.68
N PRO A 382 9.02 9.52 -1.54
CA PRO A 382 9.41 8.76 -0.35
C PRO A 382 8.31 8.65 0.74
N ILE A 383 7.13 8.08 0.46
CA ILE A 383 6.03 8.02 1.45
C ILE A 383 6.43 7.44 2.84
N PHE A 384 7.38 6.49 2.90
CA PHE A 384 7.89 5.93 4.17
C PHE A 384 8.76 6.89 4.98
N LYS A 385 9.21 7.99 4.37
CA LYS A 385 9.88 9.11 5.04
C LYS A 385 8.93 10.29 5.26
N ASP A 386 7.68 10.18 4.84
CA ASP A 386 6.68 11.23 5.00
C ASP A 386 6.16 11.23 6.44
N PRO A 387 6.34 12.33 7.20
CA PRO A 387 5.83 12.44 8.56
C PRO A 387 4.31 12.23 8.67
N LEU A 388 3.56 12.55 7.61
CA LEU A 388 2.11 12.34 7.57
C LEU A 388 1.80 10.85 7.60
N PHE A 389 2.46 10.08 6.73
CA PHE A 389 2.28 8.64 6.68
C PHE A 389 2.70 7.98 7.99
N LEU A 390 3.87 8.35 8.54
CA LEU A 390 4.40 7.77 9.77
C LEU A 390 3.51 7.99 11.00
N SER A 391 2.71 9.06 11.03
CA SER A 391 1.75 9.27 12.12
C SER A 391 0.47 8.43 12.03
N LEU A 392 0.13 7.99 10.81
CA LEU A 392 -1.09 7.27 10.52
C LEU A 392 -0.93 5.77 10.75
N ILE A 393 0.30 5.26 10.62
CA ILE A 393 0.67 3.87 10.90
C ILE A 393 1.16 3.68 12.32
#